data_AF-A0AAW1LW03-F1
#
_entry.id   AF-A0AAW1LW03-F1
#
_cell.length_a   1.000
_cell.length_b   1.000
_cell.length_c   1.000
_cell.angle_alpha   90.00
_cell.angle_beta   90.00
_cell.angle_gamma   90.00
#
_symmetry.space_group_name_H-M   'P 1'
#
loop_
_entity.id
_entity.type
_entity.pdbx_description
1 polymer ?
#
loop_
_entity_poly.entity_id
_entity_poly.type
_entity_poly.pdbx_seq_one_letter_code
_entity_poly.pdbx_strand_id
1 'polypeptide(L)'
;MDIDTLNNIIMELYNVGFIVVAVVSDMGTKNMKLWAQVNIGHDKECFIEHPGNNELKIFVFADVPHLLKLVRNHFVPHLLKLVRNHFLDQGFYIDGKSITKDSIQKLLEVANSELTICPKINSSHLELTGPQRQRVRPAAQLLSRTVAKALEYCGTNNMLPATNWRDTSNFILMINDWFDVHNSTSKFCGNNPTKNAFGIDLDNQEKILDNISSTMEHFGQHFLHNGTDECRET
;
A
#
# COMPACT_ATOMS: atom_id res chain seq x y z
N MET A 1 1.04 23.66 18.06
CA MET A 1 0.45 25.01 18.08
C MET A 1 -0.98 24.84 18.58
N ASP A 2 -1.38 25.61 19.57
CA ASP A 2 -2.76 25.71 20.04
C ASP A 2 -3.52 26.81 19.26
N ILE A 3 -4.84 26.84 19.42
CA ILE A 3 -5.73 27.74 18.68
C ILE A 3 -5.50 29.22 19.06
N ASP A 4 -5.19 29.51 20.32
CA ASP A 4 -4.98 30.88 20.79
C ASP A 4 -3.73 31.48 20.14
N THR A 5 -2.64 30.70 20.10
CA THR A 5 -1.41 31.09 19.41
C THR A 5 -1.64 31.29 17.92
N LEU A 6 -2.40 30.39 17.27
CA LEU A 6 -2.72 30.51 15.84
C LEU A 6 -3.52 31.80 15.56
N ASN A 7 -4.56 32.07 16.36
CA ASN A 7 -5.40 33.26 16.23
C ASN A 7 -4.60 34.55 16.45
N ASN A 8 -3.71 34.58 17.46
CA ASN A 8 -2.85 35.72 17.72
C ASN A 8 -1.93 36.01 16.54
N ILE A 9 -1.32 34.99 15.93
CA ILE A 9 -0.45 35.17 14.74
C ILE A 9 -1.26 35.73 13.56
N ILE A 10 -2.45 35.19 13.32
CA ILE A 10 -3.32 35.67 12.24
C ILE A 10 -3.74 37.13 12.47
N MET A 11 -4.08 37.49 13.70
CA MET A 11 -4.42 38.88 14.08
C MET A 11 -3.27 39.86 13.86
N GLU A 12 -2.04 39.50 14.25
CA GLU A 12 -0.87 40.33 14.02
C GLU A 12 -0.60 40.53 12.51
N LEU A 13 -0.73 39.47 11.71
CA LEU A 13 -0.61 39.57 10.25
C LEU A 13 -1.69 40.48 9.64
N TYR A 14 -2.92 40.37 10.12
CA TYR A 14 -4.04 41.19 9.70
C TYR A 14 -3.84 42.67 10.04
N ASN A 15 -3.34 42.97 11.24
CA ASN A 15 -3.04 44.35 11.68
C ASN A 15 -1.96 45.02 10.82
N VAL A 16 -1.05 44.24 10.23
CA VAL A 16 -0.02 44.72 9.30
C VAL A 16 -0.54 44.81 7.85
N GLY A 17 -1.79 44.38 7.61
CA GLY A 17 -2.45 44.46 6.30
C GLY A 17 -2.35 43.18 5.46
N PHE A 18 -1.84 42.08 6.01
CA PHE A 18 -1.81 40.78 5.34
C PHE A 18 -3.05 39.96 5.67
N ILE A 19 -3.75 39.48 4.63
CA ILE A 19 -4.90 38.60 4.79
C ILE A 19 -4.45 37.16 4.68
N VAL A 20 -4.53 36.41 5.78
CA VAL A 20 -4.26 34.97 5.78
C VAL A 20 -5.48 34.25 5.19
N VAL A 21 -5.30 33.58 4.06
CA VAL A 21 -6.38 32.85 3.36
C VAL A 21 -6.32 31.34 3.57
N ALA A 22 -5.18 30.81 4.01
CA ALA A 22 -4.99 29.38 4.22
C ALA A 22 -3.90 29.07 5.24
N VAL A 23 -4.01 27.90 5.87
CA VAL A 23 -3.00 27.29 6.73
C VAL A 23 -2.73 25.86 6.26
N VAL A 24 -1.46 25.46 6.29
CA VAL A 24 -1.02 24.11 5.91
C VAL A 24 -0.34 23.47 7.11
N SER A 25 -0.73 22.25 7.49
CA SER A 25 -0.11 21.51 8.59
C SER A 25 0.08 20.03 8.27
N ASP A 26 1.08 19.39 8.87
CA ASP A 26 1.16 17.92 8.87
C ASP A 26 -0.02 17.28 9.63
N MET A 27 -0.20 15.97 9.49
CA MET A 27 -1.25 15.20 10.19
C MET A 27 -0.77 14.64 11.55
N GLY A 28 0.17 15.31 12.22
CA GLY A 28 0.59 14.92 13.55
C GLY A 28 -0.57 14.97 14.55
N THR A 29 -0.52 14.15 15.60
CA THR A 29 -1.61 14.02 16.59
C THR A 29 -2.03 15.36 17.22
N LYS A 30 -1.10 16.32 17.37
CA LYS A 30 -1.40 17.67 17.86
C LYS A 30 -2.19 18.49 16.84
N ASN A 31 -1.83 18.44 15.56
CA ASN A 31 -2.52 19.17 14.49
C ASN A 31 -3.89 18.56 14.22
N MET A 32 -4.01 17.23 14.25
CA MET A 32 -5.31 16.55 14.18
C MET A 32 -6.24 16.93 15.34
N LYS A 33 -5.69 17.10 16.56
CA LYS A 33 -6.47 17.63 17.70
C LYS A 33 -6.91 19.07 17.47
N LEU A 34 -6.04 19.92 16.94
CA LEU A 34 -6.39 21.30 16.59
C LEU A 34 -7.52 21.33 15.54
N TRP A 35 -7.40 20.51 14.49
CA TRP A 35 -8.44 20.37 13.46
C TRP A 35 -9.77 19.92 14.07
N ALA A 36 -9.76 18.95 14.99
CA ALA A 36 -10.96 18.54 15.68
C ALA A 36 -11.58 19.67 16.54
N GLN A 37 -10.75 20.48 17.21
CA GLN A 37 -11.19 21.62 18.02
C GLN A 37 -11.86 22.71 17.18
N VAL A 38 -11.35 22.97 15.97
CA VAL A 38 -11.94 23.94 15.03
C VAL A 38 -12.95 23.31 14.07
N ASN A 39 -13.41 22.10 14.36
CA ASN A 39 -14.41 21.37 13.58
C ASN A 39 -14.06 21.16 12.09
N ILE A 40 -12.78 20.90 11.79
CA ILE A 40 -12.28 20.54 10.46
C ILE A 40 -12.21 19.02 10.30
N GLY A 41 -12.61 18.48 9.15
CA GLY A 41 -12.58 17.04 8.87
C GLY A 41 -13.23 16.64 7.54
N HIS A 42 -13.23 15.34 7.24
CA HIS A 42 -13.75 14.77 5.98
C HIS A 42 -15.24 15.10 5.73
N ASP A 43 -16.07 15.03 6.77
CA ASP A 43 -17.51 15.33 6.72
C ASP A 43 -17.85 16.63 7.46
N LYS A 44 -16.90 17.56 7.54
CA LYS A 44 -17.03 18.82 8.29
C LYS A 44 -16.57 19.99 7.43
N GLU A 45 -16.45 21.16 8.05
CA GLU A 45 -15.93 22.35 7.38
C GLU A 45 -14.47 22.18 6.96
N CYS A 46 -14.07 22.89 5.91
CA CYS A 46 -12.68 22.94 5.43
C CYS A 46 -12.01 24.29 5.71
N PHE A 47 -12.68 25.18 6.44
CA PHE A 47 -12.20 26.51 6.78
C PHE A 47 -12.55 26.89 8.22
N ILE A 48 -11.80 27.84 8.76
CA ILE A 48 -12.12 28.54 10.01
C ILE A 48 -12.44 30.01 9.70
N GLU A 49 -13.23 30.65 10.55
CA GLU A 49 -13.48 32.10 10.46
C GLU A 49 -12.21 32.86 10.86
N HIS A 50 -11.93 33.95 10.14
CA HIS A 50 -10.77 34.78 10.45
C HIS A 50 -11.03 35.57 11.75
N PRO A 51 -10.11 35.53 12.75
CA PRO A 51 -10.35 36.09 14.08
C PRO A 51 -10.56 37.62 14.10
N GLY A 52 -10.08 38.32 13.08
CA GLY A 52 -10.25 39.78 12.93
C GLY A 52 -11.34 40.23 11.97
N ASN A 53 -11.98 39.30 11.24
CA ASN A 53 -13.03 39.62 10.26
C ASN A 53 -13.82 38.36 9.87
N ASN A 54 -15.06 38.24 10.34
CA ASN A 54 -15.87 37.03 10.12
C ASN A 54 -16.32 36.84 8.66
N GLU A 55 -16.13 37.83 7.78
CA GLU A 55 -16.37 37.67 6.33
C GLU A 55 -15.21 36.94 5.64
N LEU A 56 -14.04 36.89 6.27
CA LEU A 56 -12.86 36.22 5.74
C LEU A 56 -12.77 34.78 6.26
N LYS A 57 -12.45 33.87 5.34
CA LYS A 57 -12.29 32.44 5.62
C LYS A 57 -10.83 32.04 5.47
N ILE A 58 -10.37 31.17 6.36
CA ILE A 58 -9.03 30.60 6.35
C ILE A 58 -9.15 29.10 6.10
N PHE A 59 -8.75 28.67 4.90
CA PHE A 59 -8.81 27.26 4.51
C PHE A 59 -7.71 26.43 5.17
N VAL A 60 -8.05 25.24 5.62
CA VAL A 60 -7.14 24.35 6.34
C VAL A 60 -6.74 23.20 5.41
N PHE A 61 -5.45 23.07 5.13
CA PHE A 61 -4.90 22.03 4.26
C PHE A 61 -3.95 21.10 5.01
N ALA A 62 -3.99 19.83 4.64
CA ALA A 62 -2.97 18.88 5.04
C ALA A 62 -1.71 19.08 4.19
N ASP A 63 -0.54 18.87 4.79
CA ASP A 63 0.72 18.75 4.06
C ASP A 63 0.68 17.49 3.17
N VAL A 64 0.31 17.71 1.91
CA VAL A 64 0.17 16.66 0.88
C VAL A 64 1.45 15.85 0.73
N PRO A 65 2.66 16.46 0.61
CA PRO A 65 3.92 15.72 0.68
C PRO A 65 4.05 14.79 1.90
N HIS A 66 3.67 15.24 3.10
CA HIS A 66 3.74 14.42 4.30
C HIS A 66 2.76 13.25 4.26
N LEU A 67 1.53 13.48 3.81
CA LEU A 67 0.52 12.44 3.59
C LEU A 67 1.02 11.36 2.63
N LEU A 68 1.54 11.76 1.47
CA LEU A 68 2.11 10.84 0.49
C LEU A 68 3.27 10.03 1.08
N LYS A 69 4.13 10.66 1.91
CA LYS A 69 5.20 9.97 2.62
C LYS A 69 4.66 8.94 3.62
N LEU A 70 3.60 9.26 4.36
CA LEU A 70 2.98 8.31 5.30
C LEU A 70 2.36 7.12 4.58
N VAL A 71 1.63 7.36 3.48
CA VAL A 71 1.06 6.29 2.65
C VAL A 71 2.17 5.37 2.13
N ARG A 72 3.23 5.94 1.54
CA ARG A 72 4.36 5.17 1.02
C ARG A 72 5.12 4.40 2.09
N ASN A 73 5.38 5.01 3.25
CA ASN A 73 6.28 4.43 4.26
C ASN A 73 5.58 3.47 5.22
N HIS A 74 4.26 3.61 5.42
CA HIS A 74 3.52 2.83 6.42
C HIS A 74 2.39 2.02 5.80
N PHE A 75 1.51 2.65 5.02
CA PHE A 75 0.30 2.00 4.51
C PHE A 75 0.61 0.93 3.46
N VAL A 76 1.37 1.29 2.42
CA VAL A 76 1.72 0.38 1.31
C VAL A 76 2.52 -0.84 1.82
N PRO A 77 3.54 -0.69 2.68
CA PRO A 77 4.21 -1.83 3.29
C PRO A 77 3.31 -2.66 4.21
N HIS A 78 2.34 -2.02 4.88
CA HIS A 78 1.38 -2.75 5.71
C HIS A 78 0.46 -3.64 4.87
N LEU A 79 -0.11 -3.09 3.80
CA LEU A 79 -0.93 -3.84 2.85
C LEU A 79 -0.16 -5.02 2.23
N LEU A 80 1.09 -4.81 1.81
CA LEU A 80 1.92 -5.90 1.28
C LEU A 80 2.06 -7.07 2.28
N LYS A 81 2.18 -6.76 3.58
CA LYS A 81 2.22 -7.79 4.63
C LYS A 81 0.89 -8.51 4.78
N LEU A 82 -0.23 -7.80 4.73
CA LEU A 82 -1.57 -8.39 4.82
C LEU A 82 -1.82 -9.34 3.65
N VAL A 83 -1.54 -8.89 2.43
CA VAL A 83 -1.63 -9.71 1.21
C VAL A 83 -0.79 -10.97 1.35
N ARG A 84 0.46 -10.84 1.81
CA ARG A 84 1.34 -12.00 2.02
C ARG A 84 0.84 -12.95 3.10
N ASN A 85 0.36 -12.44 4.23
CA ASN A 85 -0.16 -13.30 5.30
C ASN A 85 -1.39 -14.08 4.80
N HIS A 86 -2.33 -13.40 4.14
CA HIS A 86 -3.51 -14.04 3.58
C HIS A 86 -3.14 -15.09 2.52
N PHE A 87 -2.19 -14.77 1.62
CA PHE A 87 -1.65 -15.72 0.65
C PHE A 87 -1.11 -17.01 1.29
N LEU A 88 -0.40 -16.89 2.43
CA LEU A 88 0.20 -18.04 3.12
C LEU A 88 -0.81 -18.86 3.95
N ASP A 89 -1.83 -18.20 4.47
CA ASP A 89 -2.82 -18.80 5.36
C ASP A 89 -3.96 -19.46 4.58
N GLN A 90 -4.51 -18.76 3.59
CA GLN A 90 -5.73 -19.14 2.88
C GLN A 90 -5.54 -19.23 1.36
N GLY A 91 -4.56 -18.49 0.81
CA GLY A 91 -4.46 -18.29 -0.63
C GLY A 91 -5.52 -17.34 -1.16
N PHE A 92 -5.74 -17.34 -2.47
CA PHE A 92 -6.75 -16.51 -3.14
C PHE A 92 -7.54 -17.35 -4.13
N TYR A 93 -8.79 -16.92 -4.40
CA TYR A 93 -9.59 -17.45 -5.48
C TYR A 93 -9.94 -16.31 -6.44
N ILE A 94 -9.34 -16.31 -7.63
CA ILE A 94 -9.44 -15.22 -8.62
C ILE A 94 -9.89 -15.83 -9.94
N ASP A 95 -10.96 -15.32 -10.53
CA ASP A 95 -11.51 -15.77 -11.82
C ASP A 95 -11.71 -17.30 -11.92
N GLY A 96 -12.19 -17.92 -10.84
CA GLY A 96 -12.42 -19.36 -10.79
C GLY A 96 -11.16 -20.20 -10.52
N LYS A 97 -10.03 -19.58 -10.20
CA LYS A 97 -8.74 -20.25 -10.04
C LYS A 97 -8.17 -20.06 -8.63
N SER A 98 -7.68 -21.15 -8.06
CA SER A 98 -7.05 -21.15 -6.75
C SER A 98 -5.56 -20.80 -6.85
N ILE A 99 -5.15 -19.76 -6.13
CA ILE A 99 -3.78 -19.27 -6.03
C ILE A 99 -3.31 -19.51 -4.59
N THR A 100 -2.49 -20.53 -4.41
CA THR A 100 -2.01 -20.98 -3.09
C THR A 100 -0.49 -20.96 -3.03
N LYS A 101 0.06 -21.08 -1.82
CA LYS A 101 1.50 -21.20 -1.60
C LYS A 101 2.12 -22.47 -2.19
N ASP A 102 1.32 -23.45 -2.61
CA ASP A 102 1.78 -24.76 -3.11
C ASP A 102 2.71 -24.62 -4.32
N SER A 103 2.40 -23.69 -5.23
CA SER A 103 3.25 -23.36 -6.37
C SER A 103 4.65 -22.89 -5.94
N ILE A 104 4.75 -22.09 -4.87
CA ILE A 104 6.04 -21.63 -4.34
C ILE A 104 6.75 -22.76 -3.60
N GLN A 105 6.01 -23.60 -2.87
CA GLN A 105 6.59 -24.75 -2.18
C GLN A 105 7.23 -25.72 -3.17
N LYS A 106 6.57 -26.00 -4.29
CA LYS A 106 7.13 -26.78 -5.39
C LYS A 106 8.32 -26.11 -6.07
N LEU A 107 8.29 -24.79 -6.23
CA LEU A 107 9.44 -24.04 -6.73
C LEU A 107 10.67 -24.22 -5.84
N LEU A 108 10.52 -24.20 -4.52
CA LEU A 108 11.61 -24.40 -3.57
C LEU A 108 12.16 -25.83 -3.60
N GLU A 109 11.31 -26.84 -3.81
CA GLU A 109 11.75 -28.24 -4.00
C GLU A 109 12.66 -28.37 -5.23
N VAL A 110 12.28 -27.75 -6.35
CA VAL A 110 13.04 -27.79 -7.61
C VAL A 110 14.34 -26.97 -7.53
N ALA A 111 14.33 -25.84 -6.83
CA ALA A 111 15.49 -24.95 -6.74
C ALA A 111 16.66 -25.50 -5.88
N ASN A 112 16.43 -26.59 -5.13
CA ASN A 112 17.43 -27.21 -4.27
C ASN A 112 18.36 -28.21 -4.98
N SER A 113 18.18 -28.49 -6.29
CA SER A 113 18.85 -29.62 -6.94
C SER A 113 20.20 -29.33 -7.57
N GLU A 114 20.55 -28.10 -8.01
CA GLU A 114 21.92 -27.79 -8.51
C GLU A 114 22.20 -26.28 -8.79
N LEU A 115 21.17 -25.48 -9.11
CA LEU A 115 21.27 -24.03 -9.33
C LEU A 115 20.07 -23.33 -8.69
N THR A 116 20.31 -22.43 -7.73
CA THR A 116 19.22 -21.75 -7.03
C THR A 116 18.60 -20.67 -7.91
N ILE A 117 17.51 -21.00 -8.60
CA ILE A 117 16.73 -20.08 -9.45
C ILE A 117 16.19 -18.88 -8.63
N CYS A 118 15.98 -19.09 -7.34
CA CYS A 118 15.38 -18.13 -6.41
C CYS A 118 16.21 -17.95 -5.11
N PRO A 119 17.42 -17.37 -5.16
CA PRO A 119 18.35 -17.35 -4.02
C PRO A 119 17.87 -16.48 -2.83
N LYS A 120 16.83 -15.66 -3.04
CA LYS A 120 16.31 -14.72 -2.03
C LYS A 120 15.19 -15.31 -1.18
N ILE A 121 14.62 -16.46 -1.55
CA ILE A 121 13.53 -17.12 -0.83
C ILE A 121 13.95 -18.52 -0.38
N ASN A 122 13.37 -18.98 0.72
CA ASN A 122 13.59 -20.30 1.31
C ASN A 122 12.34 -20.68 2.13
N SER A 123 12.34 -21.87 2.75
CA SER A 123 11.21 -22.35 3.57
C SER A 123 10.77 -21.36 4.65
N SER A 124 11.70 -20.62 5.26
CA SER A 124 11.37 -19.61 6.28
C SER A 124 10.48 -18.47 5.77
N HIS A 125 10.38 -18.25 4.45
CA HIS A 125 9.46 -17.27 3.86
C HIS A 125 8.00 -17.77 3.81
N LEU A 126 7.80 -19.09 3.88
CA LEU A 126 6.48 -19.74 3.92
C LEU A 126 6.03 -20.05 5.35
N GLU A 127 6.97 -20.25 6.26
CA GLU A 127 6.75 -20.69 7.66
C GLU A 127 6.85 -19.53 8.67
N LEU A 128 6.37 -18.34 8.30
CA LEU A 128 6.50 -17.12 9.12
C LEU A 128 5.54 -17.15 10.32
N THR A 129 6.06 -16.96 11.54
CA THR A 129 5.27 -16.95 12.79
C THR A 129 5.44 -15.66 13.59
N GLY A 130 4.41 -15.28 14.35
CA GLY A 130 4.43 -14.18 15.31
C GLY A 130 5.01 -12.87 14.75
N PRO A 131 6.03 -12.26 15.41
CA PRO A 131 6.63 -10.99 14.98
C PRO A 131 7.22 -11.01 13.56
N GLN A 132 7.60 -12.18 13.04
CA GLN A 132 8.14 -12.28 11.69
C GLN A 132 7.11 -11.90 10.63
N ARG A 133 5.82 -12.14 10.91
CA ARG A 133 4.71 -11.75 10.02
C ARG A 133 4.58 -10.24 9.85
N GLN A 134 5.16 -9.45 10.76
CA GLN A 134 5.14 -7.99 10.70
C GLN A 134 6.28 -7.38 9.90
N ARG A 135 7.23 -8.19 9.40
CA ARG A 135 8.37 -7.71 8.62
C ARG A 135 7.98 -7.52 7.16
N VAL A 136 8.29 -6.34 6.62
CA VAL A 136 8.03 -5.99 5.21
C VAL A 136 8.99 -6.72 4.27
N ARG A 137 10.27 -6.84 4.67
CA ARG A 137 11.32 -7.43 3.82
C ARG A 137 10.98 -8.86 3.35
N PRO A 138 10.57 -9.81 4.20
CA PRO A 138 10.15 -11.13 3.75
C PRO A 138 8.96 -11.10 2.80
N ALA A 139 8.00 -10.19 3.02
CA ALA A 139 6.85 -10.04 2.13
C ALA A 139 7.28 -9.54 0.74
N ALA A 140 8.14 -8.52 0.68
CA ALA A 140 8.68 -7.98 -0.56
C ALA A 140 9.62 -8.96 -1.30
N GLN A 141 10.31 -9.86 -0.59
CA GLN A 141 11.13 -10.91 -1.21
C GLN A 141 10.27 -12.02 -1.79
N LEU A 142 9.24 -12.46 -1.07
CA LEU A 142 8.32 -13.52 -1.51
C LEU A 142 7.46 -13.06 -2.69
N LEU A 143 6.85 -11.88 -2.59
CA LEU A 143 5.98 -11.29 -3.61
C LEU A 143 6.78 -10.43 -4.59
N SER A 144 7.86 -10.99 -5.14
CA SER A 144 8.79 -10.25 -6.03
C SER A 144 8.70 -10.70 -7.48
N ARG A 145 9.04 -9.79 -8.40
CA ARG A 145 9.20 -10.08 -9.83
C ARG A 145 10.12 -11.27 -10.10
N THR A 146 11.20 -11.43 -9.33
CA THR A 146 12.11 -12.56 -9.47
C THR A 146 11.45 -13.90 -9.17
N VAL A 147 10.58 -13.95 -8.16
CA VAL A 147 9.83 -15.18 -7.81
C VAL A 147 8.78 -15.50 -8.88
N ALA A 148 8.05 -14.48 -9.36
CA ALA A 148 7.11 -14.66 -10.48
C ALA A 148 7.82 -15.24 -11.72
N LYS A 149 8.96 -14.64 -12.13
CA LYS A 149 9.72 -15.12 -13.28
C LYS A 149 10.30 -16.52 -13.10
N ALA A 150 10.68 -16.89 -11.88
CA ALA A 150 11.10 -18.25 -11.58
C ALA A 150 9.95 -19.27 -11.71
N LEU A 151 8.75 -18.94 -11.21
CA LEU A 151 7.56 -19.77 -11.41
C LEU A 151 7.24 -19.93 -12.89
N GLU A 152 7.24 -18.83 -13.64
CA GLU A 152 6.99 -18.84 -15.08
C GLU A 152 8.01 -19.69 -15.85
N TYR A 153 9.30 -19.55 -15.53
CA TYR A 153 10.37 -20.33 -16.14
C TYR A 153 10.24 -21.83 -15.83
N CYS A 154 10.12 -22.20 -14.55
CA CYS A 154 10.04 -23.61 -14.14
C CYS A 154 8.74 -24.26 -14.66
N GLY A 155 7.63 -23.53 -14.67
CA GLY A 155 6.36 -23.98 -15.20
C GLY A 155 6.40 -24.24 -16.70
N THR A 156 6.98 -23.30 -17.47
CA THR A 156 7.10 -23.44 -18.94
C THR A 156 8.05 -24.57 -19.35
N ASN A 157 9.06 -24.86 -18.54
CA ASN A 157 9.99 -25.97 -18.75
C ASN A 157 9.51 -27.30 -18.15
N ASN A 158 8.23 -27.41 -17.76
CA ASN A 158 7.63 -28.60 -17.15
C ASN A 158 8.37 -29.12 -15.91
N MET A 159 9.04 -28.23 -15.17
CA MET A 159 9.74 -28.56 -13.92
C MET A 159 8.80 -28.52 -12.71
N LEU A 160 7.62 -27.89 -12.84
CA LEU A 160 6.62 -27.82 -11.78
C LEU A 160 5.45 -28.76 -12.08
N PRO A 161 5.04 -29.62 -11.11
CA PRO A 161 3.89 -30.50 -11.27
C PRO A 161 2.54 -29.77 -11.07
N ALA A 162 2.55 -28.58 -10.46
CA ALA A 162 1.35 -27.82 -10.13
C ALA A 162 0.71 -27.22 -11.40
N THR A 163 -0.62 -27.18 -11.48
CA THR A 163 -1.33 -26.58 -12.63
C THR A 163 -1.53 -25.07 -12.50
N ASN A 164 -1.45 -24.52 -11.28
CA ASN A 164 -1.72 -23.11 -10.97
C ASN A 164 -0.47 -22.21 -10.90
N TRP A 165 0.71 -22.69 -11.33
CA TRP A 165 1.95 -21.89 -11.30
C TRP A 165 1.81 -20.60 -12.11
N ARG A 166 1.04 -20.64 -13.19
CA ARG A 166 0.86 -19.49 -14.10
C ARG A 166 0.06 -18.39 -13.44
N ASP A 167 -1.06 -18.75 -12.81
CA ASP A 167 -1.91 -17.79 -12.10
C ASP A 167 -1.21 -17.25 -10.86
N THR A 168 -0.47 -18.10 -10.14
CA THR A 168 0.36 -17.68 -9.01
C THR A 168 1.46 -16.71 -9.44
N SER A 169 2.14 -16.99 -10.56
CA SER A 169 3.15 -16.09 -11.15
C SER A 169 2.55 -14.73 -11.51
N ASN A 170 1.41 -14.72 -12.20
CA ASN A 170 0.73 -13.49 -12.62
C ASN A 170 0.27 -12.68 -11.40
N PHE A 171 -0.28 -13.33 -10.39
CA PHE A 171 -0.68 -12.69 -9.14
C PHE A 171 0.51 -12.03 -8.43
N ILE A 172 1.62 -12.77 -8.26
CA ILE A 172 2.83 -12.23 -7.61
C ILE A 172 3.38 -11.04 -8.40
N LEU A 173 3.39 -11.12 -9.73
CA LEU A 173 3.86 -10.02 -10.58
C LEU A 173 2.97 -8.78 -10.44
N MET A 174 1.64 -8.96 -10.43
CA MET A 174 0.68 -7.88 -10.22
C MET A 174 0.91 -7.17 -8.87
N ILE A 175 1.08 -7.92 -7.79
CA ILE A 175 1.35 -7.34 -6.46
C ILE A 175 2.72 -6.64 -6.42
N ASN A 176 3.76 -7.23 -7.03
CA ASN A 176 5.07 -6.61 -7.13
C ASN A 176 4.99 -5.25 -7.84
N ASP A 177 4.36 -5.24 -9.02
CA ASP A 177 4.31 -4.06 -9.86
C ASP A 177 3.46 -2.95 -9.19
N TRP A 178 2.36 -3.30 -8.54
CA TRP A 178 1.61 -2.36 -7.68
C TRP A 178 2.47 -1.77 -6.56
N PHE A 179 3.22 -2.62 -5.85
CA PHE A 179 4.09 -2.17 -4.76
C PHE A 179 5.22 -1.27 -5.27
N ASP A 180 5.78 -1.58 -6.44
CA ASP A 180 6.84 -0.80 -7.08
C ASP A 180 6.37 0.59 -7.51
N VAL A 181 5.16 0.70 -8.09
CA VAL A 181 4.55 1.99 -8.48
C VAL A 181 4.38 2.90 -7.26
N HIS A 182 3.84 2.35 -6.16
CA HIS A 182 3.59 3.10 -4.92
C HIS A 182 4.86 3.44 -4.13
N ASN A 183 5.95 2.69 -4.34
CA ASN A 183 7.20 2.85 -3.62
C ASN A 183 8.35 3.36 -4.51
N SER A 184 8.02 4.04 -5.60
CA SER A 184 9.00 4.70 -6.47
C SER A 184 9.71 5.85 -5.74
N THR A 185 11.03 5.94 -5.92
CA THR A 185 11.88 6.97 -5.29
C THR A 185 12.78 7.71 -6.27
N SER A 186 12.80 7.28 -7.53
CA SER A 186 13.66 7.82 -8.60
C SER A 186 12.84 8.08 -9.85
N LYS A 187 13.15 9.16 -10.58
CA LYS A 187 12.47 9.49 -11.85
C LYS A 187 12.56 8.35 -12.86
N PHE A 188 13.75 7.79 -13.04
CA PHE A 188 14.00 6.64 -13.92
C PHE A 188 14.74 5.56 -13.14
N CYS A 189 14.22 4.34 -13.20
CA CYS A 189 14.79 3.15 -12.63
C CYS A 189 15.07 2.17 -13.78
N GLY A 190 16.27 2.26 -14.36
CA GLY A 190 16.59 1.66 -15.66
C GLY A 190 16.16 0.20 -15.83
N ASN A 191 16.53 -0.66 -14.87
CA ASN A 191 16.24 -2.10 -14.95
C ASN A 191 14.82 -2.49 -14.50
N ASN A 192 14.03 -1.54 -13.98
CA ASN A 192 12.67 -1.82 -13.51
C ASN A 192 11.74 -0.63 -13.76
N PRO A 193 11.11 -0.54 -14.95
CA PRO A 193 10.26 0.58 -15.33
C PRO A 193 9.10 0.85 -14.38
N THR A 194 8.59 -0.17 -13.67
CA THR A 194 7.49 -0.01 -12.69
C THR A 194 7.90 0.80 -11.46
N LYS A 195 9.22 0.98 -11.22
CA LYS A 195 9.78 1.85 -10.17
C LYS A 195 10.08 3.27 -10.64
N ASN A 196 9.79 3.60 -11.89
CA ASN A 196 9.85 4.98 -12.36
C ASN A 196 8.86 5.83 -11.56
N ALA A 197 9.12 7.14 -11.49
CA ALA A 197 8.16 8.05 -10.89
C ALA A 197 6.79 7.93 -11.59
N PHE A 198 5.72 8.07 -10.82
CA PHE A 198 4.37 8.10 -11.37
C PHE A 198 4.23 9.24 -12.39
N GLY A 199 3.60 8.97 -13.54
CA GLY A 199 3.48 9.88 -14.67
C GLY A 199 4.55 9.74 -15.76
N ILE A 200 5.58 8.89 -15.57
CA ILE A 200 6.59 8.62 -16.61
C ILE A 200 6.05 7.65 -17.68
N ASP A 201 5.24 6.68 -17.25
CA ASP A 201 4.59 5.68 -18.09
C ASP A 201 3.15 5.53 -17.60
N LEU A 202 2.41 6.63 -17.73
CA LEU A 202 1.12 6.80 -17.06
C LEU A 202 0.13 5.71 -17.44
N ASP A 203 0.01 5.39 -18.73
CA ASP A 203 -0.91 4.36 -19.23
C ASP A 203 -0.68 3.00 -18.57
N ASN A 204 0.58 2.57 -18.45
CA ASN A 204 0.92 1.30 -17.83
C ASN A 204 0.77 1.36 -16.30
N GLN A 205 1.15 2.48 -15.69
CA GLN A 205 1.01 2.68 -14.24
C GLN A 205 -0.45 2.67 -13.82
N GLU A 206 -1.33 3.39 -14.52
CA GLU A 206 -2.78 3.38 -14.30
C GLU A 206 -3.37 1.98 -14.49
N LYS A 207 -2.97 1.28 -15.56
CA LYS A 207 -3.38 -0.12 -15.77
C LYS A 207 -3.01 -1.04 -14.61
N ILE A 208 -1.82 -0.86 -14.02
CA ILE A 208 -1.39 -1.63 -12.82
C ILE A 208 -2.30 -1.31 -11.63
N LEU A 209 -2.67 -0.04 -11.43
CA LEU A 209 -3.57 0.40 -10.36
C LEU A 209 -4.99 -0.14 -10.54
N ASP A 210 -5.50 -0.15 -11.77
CA ASP A 210 -6.84 -0.65 -12.09
C ASP A 210 -6.93 -2.16 -11.89
N ASN A 211 -5.93 -2.91 -12.37
CA ASN A 211 -5.89 -4.37 -12.23
C ASN A 211 -5.91 -4.81 -10.76
N ILE A 212 -5.18 -4.11 -9.88
CA ILE A 212 -5.23 -4.47 -8.47
C ILE A 212 -6.55 -4.05 -7.83
N SER A 213 -7.12 -2.91 -8.22
CA SER A 213 -8.38 -2.42 -7.66
C SER A 213 -9.51 -3.38 -7.96
N SER A 214 -9.64 -3.84 -9.21
CA SER A 214 -10.64 -4.84 -9.60
C SER A 214 -10.46 -6.18 -8.88
N THR A 215 -9.22 -6.58 -8.62
CA THR A 215 -8.90 -7.80 -7.89
C THR A 215 -9.23 -7.65 -6.39
N MET A 216 -8.91 -6.49 -5.80
CA MET A 216 -9.14 -6.20 -4.38
C MET A 216 -10.60 -5.97 -4.04
N GLU A 217 -11.39 -5.39 -4.93
CA GLU A 217 -12.85 -5.26 -4.78
C GLU A 217 -13.53 -6.64 -4.69
N HIS A 218 -13.11 -7.58 -5.53
CA HIS A 218 -13.54 -8.98 -5.42
C HIS A 218 -13.18 -9.60 -4.07
N PHE A 219 -12.02 -9.25 -3.50
CA PHE A 219 -11.65 -9.71 -2.16
C PHE A 219 -12.49 -9.07 -1.06
N GLY A 220 -12.70 -7.74 -1.10
CA GLY A 220 -13.46 -7.00 -0.09
C GLY A 220 -14.90 -7.50 0.08
N GLN A 221 -15.55 -7.90 -1.02
CA GLN A 221 -16.89 -8.50 -0.98
C GLN A 221 -16.90 -9.88 -0.29
N HIS A 222 -15.84 -10.68 -0.46
CA HIS A 222 -15.70 -12.00 0.16
C HIS A 222 -15.37 -11.91 1.66
N PHE A 223 -14.65 -10.86 2.10
CA PHE A 223 -14.39 -10.58 3.52
C PHE A 223 -15.64 -10.07 4.25
N LEU A 224 -16.49 -9.28 3.60
CA LEU A 224 -17.73 -8.78 4.19
C LEU A 224 -18.81 -9.86 4.33
N HIS A 225 -18.84 -10.85 3.43
CA HIS A 225 -19.78 -11.98 3.52
C HIS A 225 -19.33 -13.07 4.51
N ASN A 226 -18.03 -13.27 4.72
CA ASN A 226 -17.52 -14.32 5.62
C ASN A 226 -17.15 -13.80 7.02
N GLY A 227 -17.07 -12.48 7.23
CA GLY A 227 -16.75 -11.87 8.51
C GLY A 227 -17.91 -11.79 9.52
N THR A 228 -19.12 -12.22 9.15
CA THR A 228 -20.28 -12.22 10.06
C THR A 228 -20.45 -13.50 10.87
N ASP A 229 -19.77 -14.59 10.50
CA ASP A 229 -19.97 -15.90 11.14
C ASP A 229 -18.89 -16.27 12.18
N GLU A 230 -17.72 -15.63 12.18
CA GLU A 230 -16.64 -15.95 13.15
C GLU A 230 -16.62 -15.06 14.41
N CYS A 231 -17.47 -14.04 14.52
CA CYS A 231 -17.54 -13.16 15.70
C CYS A 231 -18.61 -13.57 16.74
N ARG A 232 -19.17 -14.79 16.66
CA ARG A 232 -20.20 -15.25 17.62
C ARG A 232 -19.80 -16.42 18.52
N GLU A 233 -18.59 -16.96 18.41
CA GLU A 233 -18.13 -18.00 19.33
C GLU A 233 -16.69 -17.78 19.79
N THR A 234 -16.52 -16.87 20.76
CA THR A 234 -15.56 -16.98 21.90
C THR A 234 -15.98 -16.04 23.02
#